data_AF-A0AB74U0J7-F1
#
_entry.id   AF-A0AB74U0J7-F1
#
_cell.length_a   1.000
_cell.length_b   1.000
_cell.length_c   1.000
_cell.angle_alpha   90.00
_cell.angle_beta   90.00
_cell.angle_gamma   90.00
#
_symmetry.space_group_name_H-M   'P 1'
#
loop_
_entity.id
_entity.type
_entity.pdbx_description
1 polymer ?
#
loop_
_entity_poly.entity_id
_entity_poly.type
_entity_poly.pdbx_seq_one_letter_code
_entity_poly.pdbx_strand_id
1 'polypeptide(L)'
;MKVKQLPKICFWLGIVVFIVAVILPEDSFQMVSVLGKVMGELKPVGLATIFLLPIIGIVGVISSIMDKSVLYGILNGTLILSFPLMMVVSNIVQALF
;
A
#
# COMPACT_ATOMS: atom_id res chain seq x y z
N MET A 1 -18.78 4.56 18.52
CA MET A 1 -17.36 4.69 18.13
C MET A 1 -17.27 5.77 17.04
N LYS A 2 -16.56 6.88 17.27
CA LYS A 2 -16.53 8.01 16.32
C LYS A 2 -15.77 7.58 15.05
N VAL A 3 -16.51 7.33 13.96
CA VAL A 3 -15.95 6.97 12.63
C VAL A 3 -15.02 8.07 12.09
N LYS A 4 -15.10 9.30 12.64
CA LYS A 4 -14.28 10.49 12.33
C LYS A 4 -12.76 10.29 12.23
N GLN A 5 -12.20 9.22 12.80
CA GLN A 5 -10.76 8.96 12.74
C GLN A 5 -10.38 7.78 11.84
N LEU A 6 -11.35 7.06 11.28
CA LEU A 6 -11.11 5.91 10.43
C LEU A 6 -10.29 6.26 9.17
N PRO A 7 -10.54 7.38 8.46
CA PRO A 7 -9.73 7.77 7.30
C PRO A 7 -8.24 7.93 7.63
N LYS A 8 -7.97 8.51 8.81
CA LYS A 8 -6.63 8.73 9.32
C LYS A 8 -5.97 7.41 9.71
N ILE A 9 -6.71 6.52 10.38
CA ILE A 9 -6.21 5.20 10.78
C ILE A 9 -5.86 4.37 9.55
N CYS A 10 -6.75 4.32 8.54
CA CYS A 10 -6.48 3.61 7.28
C CYS A 10 -5.21 4.12 6.59
N PHE A 11 -5.04 5.44 6.53
CA PHE A 11 -3.86 6.03 5.91
C PHE A 11 -2.57 5.61 6.63
N TRP A 12 -2.51 5.80 7.95
CA TRP A 12 -1.32 5.44 8.74
C TRP A 12 -1.06 3.93 8.74
N LEU A 13 -2.11 3.10 8.76
CA LEU A 13 -1.96 1.66 8.59
C LEU A 13 -1.33 1.31 7.24
N GLY A 14 -1.78 1.96 6.15
CA GLY A 14 -1.19 1.80 4.82
C GLY A 14 0.29 2.18 4.79
N ILE A 15 0.67 3.29 5.43
CA ILE A 15 2.08 3.70 5.55
C ILE A 15 2.91 2.63 6.27
N VAL A 16 2.42 2.10 7.38
CA VAL A 16 3.12 1.04 8.13
C VAL A 16 3.28 -0.22 7.26
N VAL A 17 2.22 -0.65 6.57
CA VAL A 17 2.27 -1.80 5.64
C VAL A 17 3.30 -1.58 4.53
N PHE A 18 3.33 -0.37 3.96
CA PHE A 18 4.29 -0.04 2.90
C PHE A 18 5.74 -0.07 3.41
N ILE A 19 6.02 0.55 4.56
CA ILE A 19 7.36 0.56 5.16
C ILE A 19 7.83 -0.88 5.44
N VAL A 20 6.97 -1.71 6.04
CA VAL A 20 7.29 -3.11 6.30
C VAL A 20 7.60 -3.85 5.00
N ALA A 21 6.83 -3.61 3.94
CA ALA A 21 7.04 -4.25 2.65
C ALA A 21 8.35 -3.82 1.97
N VAL A 22 8.79 -2.58 2.15
CA VAL A 22 10.07 -2.07 1.60
C VAL A 22 11.27 -2.60 2.37
N ILE A 23 11.14 -2.78 3.69
CA ILE A 23 12.23 -3.30 4.53
C ILE A 23 12.38 -4.82 4.37
N LEU A 24 11.29 -5.53 4.05
CA LEU A 24 11.33 -6.98 3.89
C LEU A 24 12.27 -7.39 2.74
N PRO A 25 13.26 -8.27 2.98
CA PRO A 25 14.08 -8.85 1.93
C PRO A 25 13.25 -9.48 0.81
N GLU A 26 13.72 -9.42 -0.44
CA GLU A 26 12.99 -9.98 -1.59
C GLU A 26 12.70 -11.49 -1.41
N ASP A 27 13.62 -12.20 -0.75
CA ASP A 27 13.54 -13.65 -0.53
C ASP A 27 12.71 -14.03 0.71
N SER A 28 12.17 -13.06 1.44
CA SER A 28 11.45 -13.30 2.71
C SER A 28 10.28 -14.27 2.55
N PHE A 29 9.63 -14.25 1.40
CA PHE A 29 8.49 -15.12 1.10
C PHE A 29 8.91 -16.51 0.62
N GLN A 30 10.12 -16.66 0.06
CA GLN A 30 10.67 -17.97 -0.32
C GLN A 30 11.05 -18.79 0.93
N MET A 31 11.45 -18.12 2.01
CA MET A 31 11.76 -18.74 3.30
C MET A 31 10.53 -19.34 4.02
N VAL A 32 9.32 -18.90 3.67
CA VAL A 32 8.05 -19.40 4.25
C VAL A 32 7.42 -20.40 3.28
N SER A 33 7.50 -21.69 3.59
CA SER A 33 7.11 -22.80 2.69
C SER A 33 5.68 -22.72 2.13
N VAL A 34 4.74 -22.14 2.89
CA VAL A 34 3.35 -21.91 2.45
C VAL A 34 3.25 -20.72 1.50
N LEU A 35 4.01 -19.65 1.78
CA LEU A 35 3.95 -18.41 1.02
C LEU A 35 4.76 -18.50 -0.28
N GLY A 36 5.91 -19.15 -0.27
CA GLY A 36 6.73 -19.41 -1.46
C GLY A 36 6.02 -20.31 -2.49
N LYS A 37 5.12 -21.19 -2.05
CA LYS A 37 4.29 -22.03 -2.96
C LYS A 37 3.17 -21.26 -3.65
N VAL A 38 2.65 -20.21 -3.03
CA VAL A 38 1.50 -19.42 -3.53
C VAL A 38 1.96 -18.12 -4.21
N MET A 39 3.09 -17.57 -3.78
CA MET A 39 3.56 -16.22 -4.13
C MET A 39 5.05 -16.18 -4.53
N GLY A 40 5.63 -17.31 -4.96
CA GLY A 40 7.07 -17.53 -5.12
C GLY A 40 7.86 -16.56 -6.02
N GLU A 41 7.18 -15.73 -6.81
CA GLU A 41 7.79 -14.70 -7.67
C GLU A 41 7.39 -13.27 -7.29
N LEU A 42 6.45 -13.10 -6.34
CA LEU A 42 5.91 -11.78 -6.01
C LEU A 42 6.74 -11.13 -4.90
N LYS A 43 7.45 -10.04 -5.23
CA LYS A 43 8.21 -9.26 -4.25
C LYS A 43 7.29 -8.73 -3.13
N PRO A 44 7.76 -8.62 -1.88
CA PRO A 44 7.02 -8.01 -0.76
C PRO A 44 6.38 -6.66 -1.08
N VAL A 45 7.13 -5.77 -1.75
CA VAL A 45 6.63 -4.47 -2.21
C VAL A 45 5.51 -4.62 -3.23
N GLY A 46 5.63 -5.56 -4.16
CA GLY A 46 4.59 -5.85 -5.17
C GLY A 46 3.30 -6.34 -4.51
N LEU A 47 3.39 -7.25 -3.54
CA LEU A 47 2.25 -7.74 -2.78
C LEU A 47 1.52 -6.59 -2.07
N ALA A 48 2.28 -5.78 -1.33
CA ALA A 48 1.68 -4.68 -0.58
C ALA A 48 0.99 -3.68 -1.50
N THR A 49 1.66 -3.23 -2.57
CA THR A 49 1.16 -2.17 -3.46
C THR A 49 0.06 -2.62 -4.42
N ILE A 50 0.02 -3.90 -4.81
CA ILE A 50 -1.02 -4.45 -5.70
C ILE A 50 -2.26 -4.90 -4.92
N PHE A 51 -2.10 -5.40 -3.69
CA PHE A 51 -3.21 -6.00 -2.93
C PHE A 51 -3.53 -5.26 -1.63
N LEU A 52 -2.60 -5.17 -0.68
CA LEU A 52 -2.93 -4.69 0.68
C LEU A 52 -3.25 -3.19 0.70
N LEU A 53 -2.42 -2.35 0.06
CA LEU A 53 -2.59 -0.91 0.06
C LEU A 53 -3.85 -0.47 -0.71
N PRO A 54 -4.23 -1.08 -1.85
CA PRO A 54 -5.52 -0.80 -2.47
C PRO A 54 -6.71 -1.15 -1.59
N ILE A 55 -6.70 -2.29 -0.89
CA ILE A 55 -7.80 -2.68 -0.01
C ILE A 55 -7.94 -1.67 1.15
N ILE A 56 -6.83 -1.35 1.83
CA ILE A 56 -6.81 -0.37 2.93
C ILE A 56 -7.21 1.03 2.41
N GLY A 57 -6.69 1.43 1.26
CA GLY A 57 -6.95 2.70 0.61
C GLY A 57 -8.42 2.86 0.22
N ILE A 58 -9.08 1.83 -0.33
CA ILE A 58 -10.51 1.86 -0.65
C ILE A 58 -11.35 2.09 0.61
N VAL A 59 -11.07 1.37 1.70
CA VAL A 59 -11.76 1.59 3.00
C VAL A 59 -11.52 3.00 3.52
N GLY A 60 -10.29 3.50 3.38
CA GLY A 60 -9.93 4.86 3.75
C GLY A 60 -10.62 5.94 2.91
N VAL A 61 -10.77 5.72 1.60
CA VAL A 61 -11.50 6.64 0.70
C VAL A 61 -12.99 6.66 1.03
N ILE A 62 -13.62 5.49 1.19
CA ILE A 62 -15.05 5.39 1.53
C ILE A 62 -15.34 6.11 2.84
N SER A 63 -14.53 5.86 3.88
CA SER A 63 -14.68 6.55 5.16
C SER A 63 -14.39 8.05 5.06
N SER A 64 -13.47 8.49 4.19
CA SER A 64 -13.17 9.91 3.98
C SER A 64 -14.37 10.67 3.39
N ILE A 65 -15.15 10.03 2.52
CA ILE A 65 -16.38 10.59 1.97
C ILE A 65 -17.42 10.80 3.08
N MET A 66 -17.56 9.81 3.97
CA MET A 66 -18.48 9.90 5.12
C MET A 66 -18.09 11.02 6.09
N ASP A 67 -16.79 11.20 6.33
CA ASP A 67 -16.25 12.23 7.22
C ASP A 67 -16.04 13.59 6.55
N LYS A 68 -16.38 13.72 5.25
CA LYS A 68 -16.16 14.91 4.42
C LYS A 68 -14.70 15.40 4.42
N SER A 69 -13.75 14.47 4.60
CA SER A 69 -12.33 14.80 4.64
C SER A 69 -11.69 14.65 3.27
N VAL A 70 -11.57 15.77 2.56
CA VAL A 70 -10.92 15.80 1.24
C VAL A 70 -9.45 15.37 1.33
N LEU A 71 -8.73 15.84 2.35
CA LEU A 71 -7.31 15.50 2.56
C LEU A 71 -7.11 13.98 2.68
N TYR A 72 -7.82 13.32 3.59
CA TYR A 72 -7.66 11.87 3.77
C TYR A 72 -8.24 11.07 2.60
N GLY A 73 -9.21 11.62 1.85
CA GLY A 73 -9.67 11.03 0.59
C GLY A 73 -8.56 10.96 -0.44
N ILE A 74 -7.82 12.05 -0.64
CA ILE A 74 -6.67 12.10 -1.56
C ILE A 74 -5.55 11.18 -1.07
N LEU A 75 -5.20 11.27 0.22
CA LEU A 75 -4.13 10.44 0.80
C LEU A 75 -4.42 8.94 0.67
N ASN A 76 -5.63 8.49 1.01
CA ASN A 76 -6.00 7.09 0.82
C ASN A 76 -6.12 6.72 -0.66
N GLY A 77 -6.49 7.66 -1.54
CA GLY A 77 -6.41 7.49 -2.99
C GLY A 77 -4.98 7.21 -3.48
N THR A 78 -3.97 7.87 -2.90
CA THR A 78 -2.56 7.57 -3.24
C THR A 78 -2.13 6.16 -2.81
N LEU A 79 -2.72 5.59 -1.75
CA LEU A 79 -2.48 4.19 -1.38
C LEU A 79 -3.04 3.21 -2.44
N ILE A 80 -4.21 3.53 -3.01
CA ILE A 80 -4.79 2.75 -4.12
C ILE A 80 -3.89 2.81 -5.35
N LEU A 81 -3.35 3.99 -5.64
CA LEU A 81 -2.46 4.21 -6.78
C LEU A 81 -0.98 3.91 -6.46
N SER A 82 -0.68 3.27 -5.32
CA SER A 82 0.70 3.06 -4.88
C SER A 82 1.54 2.27 -5.88
N PHE A 83 0.99 1.22 -6.48
CA PHE A 83 1.68 0.43 -7.51
C PHE A 83 2.07 1.24 -8.77
N PRO A 84 1.12 1.89 -9.49
CA PRO A 84 1.48 2.70 -10.65
C PRO A 84 2.41 3.87 -10.30
N LEU A 85 2.24 4.49 -9.12
CA LEU A 85 3.16 5.53 -8.66
C LEU A 85 4.58 4.99 -8.48
N MET A 86 4.74 3.80 -7.90
CA MET A 86 6.05 3.18 -7.71
C MET A 86 6.72 2.86 -9.06
N MET A 87 5.94 2.40 -10.05
CA MET A 87 6.47 2.18 -11.41
C MET A 87 6.95 3.48 -12.07
N VAL A 88 6.16 4.56 -11.95
CA VAL A 88 6.56 5.88 -12.48
C VAL A 88 7.85 6.35 -11.83
N VAL A 89 7.95 6.27 -10.50
CA VAL A 89 9.17 6.64 -9.76
C VAL A 89 10.36 5.79 -10.22
N SER A 90 10.19 4.48 -10.33
CA SER A 90 11.25 3.57 -10.79
C SER A 90 11.76 3.93 -12.19
N ASN A 91 10.85 4.20 -13.13
CA ASN A 91 11.20 4.56 -14.50
C ASN A 91 11.93 5.91 -14.57
N ILE A 92 11.50 6.89 -13.76
CA ILE A 92 12.18 8.19 -13.67
C ILE A 92 13.59 8.02 -13.11
N VAL A 93 13.77 7.23 -12.04
CA VAL A 93 15.08 6.97 -11.45
C VAL A 93 16.01 6.30 -12.48
N GLN A 94 15.54 5.28 -13.18
CA GLN A 94 16.31 4.60 -14.25
C GLN A 94 16.65 5.51 -15.43
N ALA A 95 15.84 6.53 -15.70
CA ALA A 95 16.10 7.48 -16.78
C ALA A 95 17.14 8.56 -16.41
N LEU A 96 17.37 8.77 -15.10
CA LEU A 96 18.23 9.84 -14.60
C LEU A 96 19.60 9.37 -14.10
N PHE A 97 19.74 8.09 -13.75
CA PHE A 97 20.95 7.47 -13.20
C PHE A 97 21.32 6.22 -13.98
#